data_AF-A0A167S8S9-F1
#
_entry.id   AF-A0A167S8S9-F1
#
_cell.length_a   1.000
_cell.length_b   1.000
_cell.length_c   1.000
_cell.angle_alpha   90.00
_cell.angle_beta   90.00
_cell.angle_gamma   90.00
#
_symmetry.space_group_name_H-M   'P 1'
#
loop_
_entity.id
_entity.type
_entity.pdbx_description
1 polymer ?
#
loop_
_entity_poly.entity_id
_entity_poly.type
_entity_poly.pdbx_seq_one_letter_code
_entity_poly.pdbx_strand_id
1 'polypeptide(L)'
;MAVWWFMLLLVLPPSFANAGVIDLAKRTALSDLSGGFCRSYRFGADIANNVLYMVGLDGGLIPDDGDASNNYLVTLDLTSSFSVSEGKNYKMTKIDTDVPKIKDMALWSNAENSTLYQYGGRFLDNITSEDTIWTYAVKDKLWGKQDGTIQPSRLEYGVYTNAPAIQAGFWIGGYRASGTTASITDSTREYATGLIQLNTTTGQYTSLDGPYEAVEEGSLSYVPVGDRGILVYIGGDVPSIKDGINATMSSNPWSHVQVYDIAGAKWYNQSTTGTVASRTQFCASVQHDESSSSYQIYVLGGAGLKSKDTILDVNYLSIPSFKWYSAAPLDDPRMTLTCVTYGRQIFGIGGRRAWADDGKAGCYDAPAFIYDAQSEATRSSFDPALSSFSLSSSTASDIKASPSPSSWADSALRNLFGKSEETTNTTANENSSTSEPQEVNTSDPSIRGAIAGGVVGGVAGLVLVIGLLWFFVARNKKQKNAKLGEPEVVTRQVQPMPELPVGARDGRSELRGDMYMCLELPADNKREISELGSERNR
;
A
#
# COMPACT_ATOMS: atom_id res chain seq x y z
N MET A 1 -38.84 -57.02 -57.42
CA MET A 1 -40.17 -56.52 -57.02
C MET A 1 -39.95 -55.57 -55.86
N ALA A 2 -40.41 -54.33 -56.05
CA ALA A 2 -40.29 -53.21 -55.12
C ALA A 2 -41.42 -53.22 -54.08
N VAL A 3 -41.53 -52.10 -53.35
CA VAL A 3 -42.59 -51.63 -52.42
C VAL A 3 -42.16 -51.80 -50.96
N TRP A 4 -41.50 -50.78 -50.39
CA TRP A 4 -42.05 -49.59 -49.69
C TRP A 4 -42.69 -49.94 -48.35
N TRP A 5 -42.36 -49.20 -47.30
CA TRP A 5 -43.29 -48.73 -46.27
C TRP A 5 -42.74 -47.47 -45.57
N PHE A 6 -43.67 -46.69 -45.05
CA PHE A 6 -43.69 -45.24 -44.84
C PHE A 6 -42.96 -44.73 -43.57
N MET A 7 -42.69 -43.42 -43.60
CA MET A 7 -42.32 -42.52 -42.49
C MET A 7 -43.20 -42.65 -41.23
N LEU A 8 -42.60 -42.46 -40.05
CA LEU A 8 -43.11 -41.49 -39.08
C LEU A 8 -41.96 -40.85 -38.27
N LEU A 9 -41.88 -39.53 -38.33
CA LEU A 9 -41.01 -38.67 -37.51
C LEU A 9 -41.47 -38.69 -36.05
N LEU A 10 -40.53 -38.86 -35.11
CA LEU A 10 -40.60 -38.24 -33.79
C LEU A 10 -39.18 -37.77 -33.42
N VAL A 11 -39.05 -36.45 -33.38
CA VAL A 11 -37.85 -35.70 -33.00
C VAL A 11 -37.66 -35.82 -31.49
N LEU A 12 -36.52 -36.36 -31.06
CA LEU A 12 -35.94 -36.14 -29.74
C LEU A 12 -34.49 -35.67 -29.96
N PRO A 13 -34.05 -34.57 -29.32
CA PRO A 13 -32.72 -34.02 -29.55
C PRO A 13 -31.65 -34.94 -28.92
N PRO A 14 -30.50 -35.19 -29.59
CA PRO A 14 -29.43 -35.93 -28.99
C PRO A 14 -28.75 -35.09 -27.92
N SER A 15 -28.78 -35.63 -26.72
CA SER A 15 -27.94 -35.32 -25.58
C SER A 15 -26.46 -35.24 -25.97
N PHE A 16 -25.79 -34.29 -25.31
CA PHE A 16 -24.36 -34.03 -25.32
C PHE A 16 -23.51 -35.31 -25.27
N ALA A 17 -23.02 -35.74 -26.42
CA ALA A 17 -21.92 -36.68 -26.55
C ALA A 17 -20.81 -36.02 -27.38
N ASN A 18 -20.25 -34.95 -26.83
CA ASN A 18 -18.89 -34.51 -27.12
C ASN A 18 -18.19 -34.38 -25.77
N ALA A 19 -17.86 -35.52 -25.17
CA ALA A 19 -16.70 -35.61 -24.30
C ALA A 19 -15.49 -35.40 -25.20
N GLY A 20 -15.25 -34.13 -25.54
CA GLY A 20 -14.00 -33.70 -26.15
C GLY A 20 -12.89 -34.17 -25.22
N VAL A 21 -11.93 -34.85 -25.81
CA VAL A 21 -10.60 -35.08 -25.24
C VAL A 21 -10.23 -33.85 -24.42
N ILE A 22 -10.14 -34.01 -23.09
CA ILE A 22 -9.45 -33.02 -22.26
C ILE A 22 -8.02 -33.11 -22.76
N ASP A 23 -7.68 -32.21 -23.69
CA ASP A 23 -6.31 -31.95 -24.03
C ASP A 23 -5.68 -31.60 -22.69
N LEU A 24 -4.77 -32.45 -22.21
CA LEU A 24 -3.90 -32.15 -21.09
C LEU A 24 -2.91 -31.12 -21.63
N ALA A 25 -3.44 -29.94 -21.98
CA ALA A 25 -2.66 -28.81 -22.44
C ALA A 25 -1.60 -28.62 -21.37
N LYS A 26 -0.34 -28.76 -21.78
CA LYS A 26 0.81 -28.39 -20.96
C LYS A 26 0.47 -27.03 -20.35
N ARG A 27 0.21 -27.00 -19.04
CA ARG A 27 -0.09 -25.78 -18.30
C ARG A 27 1.14 -24.90 -18.44
N THR A 28 1.05 -23.90 -19.30
CA THR A 28 2.19 -23.12 -19.73
C THR A 28 2.21 -21.85 -18.92
N ALA A 29 3.38 -21.51 -18.37
CA ALA A 29 3.61 -20.22 -17.74
C ALA A 29 3.12 -19.10 -18.66
N LEU A 30 2.25 -18.22 -18.17
CA LEU A 30 1.84 -17.05 -18.92
C LEU A 30 2.98 -16.04 -19.02
N SER A 31 3.13 -15.42 -20.20
CA SER A 31 4.13 -14.37 -20.46
C SER A 31 3.57 -12.96 -20.36
N ASP A 32 2.25 -12.81 -20.41
CA ASP A 32 1.52 -11.55 -20.23
C ASP A 32 0.04 -11.80 -19.86
N LEU A 33 -0.70 -10.73 -19.61
CA LEU A 33 -2.11 -10.76 -19.21
C LEU A 33 -3.08 -10.69 -20.40
N SER A 34 -2.73 -11.21 -21.59
CA SER A 34 -3.64 -11.16 -22.75
C SER A 34 -5.00 -11.84 -22.50
N GLY A 35 -5.07 -12.83 -21.59
CA GLY A 35 -6.32 -13.46 -21.15
C GLY A 35 -7.10 -12.67 -20.10
N GLY A 36 -6.60 -11.49 -19.70
CA GLY A 36 -7.12 -10.69 -18.60
C GLY A 36 -6.64 -11.15 -17.22
N PHE A 37 -7.28 -10.66 -16.17
CA PHE A 37 -7.01 -11.05 -14.78
C PHE A 37 -8.31 -11.09 -13.97
N CYS A 38 -8.36 -11.92 -12.92
CA CYS A 38 -9.48 -11.98 -12.00
C CYS A 38 -9.00 -11.92 -10.54
N ARG A 39 -9.87 -11.48 -9.63
CA ARG A 39 -9.76 -11.77 -8.18
C ARG A 39 -8.40 -11.42 -7.53
N SER A 40 -7.76 -10.35 -8.01
CA SER A 40 -6.59 -9.74 -7.36
C SER A 40 -6.94 -8.30 -7.01
N TYR A 41 -7.16 -8.06 -5.72
CA TYR A 41 -7.73 -6.80 -5.25
C TYR A 41 -6.61 -5.80 -4.96
N ARG A 42 -5.64 -6.13 -4.10
CA ARG A 42 -4.55 -5.21 -3.76
C ARG A 42 -3.20 -5.76 -4.20
N PHE A 43 -2.55 -5.03 -5.09
CA PHE A 43 -1.20 -5.30 -5.54
C PHE A 43 -0.20 -4.51 -4.68
N GLY A 44 0.97 -5.11 -4.42
CA GLY A 44 2.14 -4.29 -4.12
C GLY A 44 2.62 -3.68 -5.42
N ALA A 45 2.72 -2.36 -5.51
CA ALA A 45 3.13 -1.71 -6.75
C ALA A 45 4.03 -0.50 -6.52
N ASP A 46 5.01 -0.34 -7.39
CA ASP A 46 5.90 0.82 -7.42
C ASP A 46 6.53 0.99 -8.81
N ILE A 47 7.01 2.20 -9.10
CA ILE A 47 7.75 2.48 -10.35
C ILE A 47 9.24 2.59 -10.03
N ALA A 48 10.05 1.85 -10.77
CA ALA A 48 11.50 1.96 -10.74
C ALA A 48 12.06 1.90 -12.16
N ASN A 49 12.98 2.81 -12.51
CA ASN A 49 13.60 2.88 -13.86
C ASN A 49 12.60 2.87 -15.03
N ASN A 50 11.52 3.67 -14.94
CA ASN A 50 10.44 3.74 -15.93
C ASN A 50 9.74 2.40 -16.19
N VAL A 51 9.72 1.51 -15.20
CA VAL A 51 8.95 0.27 -15.23
C VAL A 51 8.02 0.27 -14.01
N LEU A 52 6.73 0.07 -14.26
CA LEU A 52 5.77 -0.21 -13.20
C LEU A 52 5.86 -1.69 -12.85
N TYR A 53 6.19 -1.98 -11.59
CA TYR A 53 6.23 -3.32 -11.02
C TYR A 53 4.96 -3.57 -10.21
N MET A 54 4.39 -4.76 -10.36
CA MET A 54 3.23 -5.19 -9.57
C MET A 54 3.42 -6.63 -9.10
N VAL A 55 3.17 -6.85 -7.82
CA VAL A 55 3.28 -8.16 -7.15
C VAL A 55 1.98 -8.50 -6.43
N GLY A 56 1.76 -9.79 -6.16
CA GLY A 56 0.54 -10.30 -5.52
C GLY A 56 -0.44 -10.96 -6.50
N LEU A 57 0.02 -11.33 -7.70
CA LEU A 57 -0.79 -12.03 -8.69
C LEU A 57 -0.57 -13.56 -8.62
N ASP A 58 -1.57 -14.26 -8.11
CA ASP A 58 -1.63 -15.73 -8.07
C ASP A 58 -2.08 -16.27 -9.43
N GLY A 59 -1.27 -17.15 -10.01
CA GLY A 59 -1.53 -17.76 -11.31
C GLY A 59 -2.85 -18.53 -11.39
N GLY A 60 -3.25 -19.23 -10.33
CA GLY A 60 -4.50 -19.99 -10.30
C GLY A 60 -5.76 -19.14 -10.45
N LEU A 61 -5.64 -17.82 -10.32
CA LEU A 61 -6.72 -16.85 -10.47
C LEU A 61 -6.67 -16.09 -11.81
N ILE A 62 -5.68 -16.36 -12.66
CA ILE A 62 -5.55 -15.77 -13.99
C ILE A 62 -6.27 -16.70 -14.98
N PRO A 63 -7.11 -16.16 -15.88
CA PRO A 63 -7.60 -16.92 -17.03
C PRO A 63 -6.44 -17.60 -17.76
N ASP A 64 -6.64 -18.83 -18.21
CA ASP A 64 -5.70 -19.63 -19.01
C ASP A 64 -4.42 -20.17 -18.32
N ASP A 65 -4.04 -19.74 -17.11
CA ASP A 65 -2.88 -20.34 -16.38
C ASP A 65 -3.27 -21.70 -15.76
N GLY A 66 -4.39 -21.73 -15.03
CA GLY A 66 -4.96 -22.94 -14.45
C GLY A 66 -4.08 -23.65 -13.40
N ASP A 67 -3.02 -23.00 -12.92
CA ASP A 67 -2.04 -23.55 -11.99
C ASP A 67 -1.80 -22.63 -10.79
N ALA A 68 -2.49 -22.93 -9.69
CA ALA A 68 -2.41 -22.17 -8.43
C ALA A 68 -1.04 -22.26 -7.72
N SER A 69 -0.09 -23.03 -8.25
CA SER A 69 1.29 -23.00 -7.74
C SER A 69 2.09 -21.82 -8.30
N ASN A 70 1.63 -21.19 -9.39
CA ASN A 70 2.34 -20.07 -10.00
C ASN A 70 2.14 -18.78 -9.22
N ASN A 71 3.21 -18.01 -9.13
CA ASN A 71 3.25 -16.65 -8.59
C ASN A 71 3.94 -15.75 -9.60
N TYR A 72 3.38 -14.57 -9.88
CA TYR A 72 3.85 -13.73 -10.97
C TYR A 72 4.25 -12.33 -10.50
N LEU A 73 5.41 -11.88 -11.00
CA LEU A 73 5.79 -10.48 -11.07
C LEU A 73 5.26 -9.94 -12.40
N VAL A 74 4.48 -8.88 -12.33
CA VAL A 74 3.96 -8.19 -13.52
C VAL A 74 4.74 -6.88 -13.71
N THR A 75 5.16 -6.62 -14.94
CA THR A 75 5.90 -5.41 -15.32
C THR A 75 5.25 -4.72 -16.49
N LEU A 76 5.21 -3.39 -16.46
CA LEU A 76 4.72 -2.55 -17.55
C LEU A 76 5.79 -1.50 -17.89
N ASP A 77 6.24 -1.49 -19.13
CA ASP A 77 7.26 -0.56 -19.64
C ASP A 77 6.63 0.81 -19.89
N LEU A 78 7.15 1.85 -19.21
CA LEU A 78 6.67 3.23 -19.28
C LEU A 78 7.55 4.11 -20.18
N THR A 79 8.42 3.54 -21.01
CA THR A 79 9.29 4.31 -21.92
C THR A 79 8.62 4.71 -23.23
N SER A 80 7.46 4.13 -23.55
CA SER A 80 6.70 4.43 -24.76
C SER A 80 5.19 4.44 -24.50
N SER A 81 4.42 5.05 -25.40
CA SER A 81 2.96 5.10 -25.28
C SER A 81 2.33 3.72 -25.53
N PHE A 82 1.30 3.38 -24.77
CA PHE A 82 0.58 2.11 -24.93
C PHE A 82 -0.88 2.24 -24.48
N SER A 83 -1.71 1.29 -24.92
CA SER A 83 -3.09 1.15 -24.44
C SER A 83 -3.12 0.47 -23.07
N VAL A 84 -3.70 1.14 -22.06
CA VAL A 84 -3.73 0.63 -20.68
C VAL A 84 -4.67 -0.57 -20.53
N SER A 85 -5.66 -0.70 -21.40
CA SER A 85 -6.65 -1.79 -21.38
C SER A 85 -6.17 -3.05 -22.10
N GLU A 86 -4.99 -3.05 -22.72
CA GLU A 86 -4.46 -4.20 -23.44
C GLU A 86 -3.56 -5.05 -22.55
N GLY A 87 -4.08 -6.19 -22.09
CA GLY A 87 -3.39 -7.15 -21.22
C GLY A 87 -2.00 -7.60 -21.70
N LYS A 88 -1.78 -7.67 -23.02
CA LYS A 88 -0.48 -8.02 -23.62
C LYS A 88 0.66 -7.07 -23.25
N ASN A 89 0.35 -5.83 -22.83
CA ASN A 89 1.35 -4.83 -22.44
C ASN A 89 1.92 -5.13 -21.05
N TYR A 90 1.19 -5.89 -20.23
CA TYR A 90 1.58 -6.29 -18.89
C TYR A 90 2.35 -7.60 -18.94
N LYS A 91 3.69 -7.50 -18.96
CA LYS A 91 4.56 -8.68 -19.05
C LYS A 91 4.63 -9.39 -17.71
N MET A 92 4.66 -10.71 -17.76
CA MET A 92 4.67 -11.57 -16.59
C MET A 92 5.94 -12.40 -16.55
N THR A 93 6.50 -12.52 -15.34
CA THR A 93 7.61 -13.43 -15.04
C THR A 93 7.26 -14.22 -13.80
N LYS A 94 7.52 -15.53 -13.83
CA LYS A 94 7.34 -16.37 -12.64
C LYS A 94 8.30 -15.94 -11.54
N ILE A 95 7.77 -15.82 -10.34
CA ILE A 95 8.54 -15.62 -9.13
C ILE A 95 9.06 -16.99 -8.66
N ASP A 96 10.28 -17.02 -8.14
CA ASP A 96 10.91 -18.24 -7.62
C ASP A 96 10.06 -18.90 -6.53
N THR A 97 10.02 -20.24 -6.50
CA THR A 97 9.18 -21.01 -5.57
C THR A 97 9.53 -20.82 -4.09
N ASP A 98 10.75 -20.34 -3.81
CA ASP A 98 11.19 -20.03 -2.45
C ASP A 98 10.56 -18.73 -1.92
N VAL A 99 10.07 -17.87 -2.82
CA VAL A 99 9.35 -16.65 -2.46
C VAL A 99 7.86 -16.99 -2.28
N PRO A 100 7.31 -16.77 -1.07
CA PRO A 100 5.93 -17.12 -0.77
C PRO A 100 4.94 -16.25 -1.56
N LYS A 101 3.76 -16.82 -1.84
CA LYS A 101 2.60 -16.07 -2.36
C LYS A 101 2.03 -15.19 -1.25
N ILE A 102 2.20 -13.88 -1.42
CA ILE A 102 1.71 -12.86 -0.49
C ILE A 102 0.78 -11.91 -1.25
N LYS A 103 -0.32 -11.48 -0.60
CA LYS A 103 -1.21 -10.40 -1.08
C LYS A 103 -1.21 -9.23 -0.12
N ASP A 104 -1.67 -8.07 -0.56
CA ASP A 104 -1.85 -6.87 0.29
C ASP A 104 -0.54 -6.33 0.87
N MET A 105 0.60 -6.58 0.20
CA MET A 105 1.92 -6.10 0.59
C MET A 105 2.23 -4.70 0.08
N ALA A 106 3.22 -4.05 0.70
CA ALA A 106 3.90 -2.88 0.15
C ALA A 106 5.01 -3.28 -0.81
N LEU A 107 5.27 -2.40 -1.76
CA LEU A 107 6.46 -2.42 -2.61
C LEU A 107 7.11 -1.04 -2.55
N TRP A 108 8.41 -0.97 -2.27
CA TRP A 108 9.18 0.28 -2.22
C TRP A 108 10.46 0.14 -3.03
N SER A 109 10.84 1.17 -3.78
CA SER A 109 12.13 1.27 -4.45
C SER A 109 13.13 2.13 -3.66
N ASN A 110 14.43 1.81 -3.78
CA ASN A 110 15.49 2.73 -3.40
C ASN A 110 15.67 3.86 -4.43
N ALA A 111 16.39 4.92 -4.05
CA ALA A 111 16.65 6.07 -4.93
C ALA A 111 17.35 5.70 -6.24
N GLU A 112 18.21 4.67 -6.22
CA GLU A 112 18.93 4.19 -7.39
C GLU A 112 18.07 3.27 -8.28
N ASN A 113 16.81 2.99 -7.89
CA ASN A 113 15.89 2.09 -8.60
C ASN A 113 16.47 0.69 -8.85
N SER A 114 17.45 0.27 -8.05
CA SER A 114 18.16 -1.00 -8.22
C SER A 114 17.49 -2.14 -7.48
N THR A 115 16.75 -1.82 -6.42
CA THR A 115 16.19 -2.79 -5.48
C THR A 115 14.76 -2.40 -5.13
N LEU A 116 13.85 -3.36 -5.25
CA LEU A 116 12.51 -3.26 -4.69
C LEU A 116 12.46 -4.01 -3.36
N TYR A 117 11.79 -3.46 -2.37
CA TYR A 117 11.60 -4.00 -1.04
C TYR A 117 10.13 -4.34 -0.84
N GLN A 118 9.86 -5.55 -0.36
CA GLN A 118 8.51 -6.05 -0.11
C GLN A 118 8.27 -6.25 1.38
N TYR A 119 7.23 -5.60 1.92
CA TYR A 119 6.87 -5.72 3.33
C TYR A 119 5.36 -5.90 3.52
N GLY A 120 4.96 -6.51 4.62
CA GLY A 120 3.56 -6.67 4.99
C GLY A 120 2.83 -7.68 4.11
N GLY A 121 1.50 -7.62 4.15
CA GLY A 121 0.63 -8.52 3.41
C GLY A 121 0.43 -9.88 4.08
N ARG A 122 -0.50 -10.66 3.55
CA ARG A 122 -0.92 -11.97 4.06
C ARG A 122 -0.49 -13.10 3.15
N PHE A 123 -0.09 -14.22 3.75
CA PHE A 123 0.24 -15.45 3.05
C PHE A 123 -1.02 -16.12 2.49
N LEU A 124 -0.92 -16.70 1.30
CA LEU A 124 -1.99 -17.52 0.70
C LEU A 124 -1.82 -19.01 0.98
N ASP A 125 -0.58 -19.44 1.21
CA ASP A 125 -0.24 -20.80 1.60
C ASP A 125 0.23 -20.81 3.08
N ASN A 126 0.69 -21.97 3.56
CA ASN A 126 1.25 -22.08 4.90
C ASN A 126 2.36 -21.04 5.15
N ILE A 127 2.31 -20.40 6.31
CA ILE A 127 3.32 -19.44 6.74
C ILE A 127 4.65 -20.16 6.94
N THR A 128 5.59 -19.91 6.02
CA THR A 128 6.95 -20.49 6.08
C THR A 128 7.94 -19.58 6.79
N SER A 129 7.70 -18.25 6.77
CA SER A 129 8.48 -17.29 7.54
C SER A 129 7.74 -15.97 7.72
N GLU A 130 7.33 -15.68 8.96
CA GLU A 130 6.61 -14.45 9.34
C GLU A 130 7.45 -13.20 9.07
N ASP A 131 8.73 -13.26 9.45
CA ASP A 131 9.62 -12.10 9.52
C ASP A 131 10.55 -11.96 8.30
N THR A 132 10.50 -12.87 7.32
CA THR A 132 11.36 -12.74 6.12
C THR A 132 10.87 -11.60 5.24
N ILE A 133 11.73 -10.62 5.04
CA ILE A 133 11.50 -9.53 4.11
C ILE A 133 12.19 -9.85 2.79
N TRP A 134 11.46 -9.67 1.70
CA TRP A 134 11.91 -10.01 0.36
C TRP A 134 12.32 -8.76 -0.40
N THR A 135 13.38 -8.90 -1.17
CA THR A 135 13.89 -7.88 -2.08
C THR A 135 13.93 -8.43 -3.49
N TYR A 136 13.81 -7.55 -4.48
CA TYR A 136 13.99 -7.87 -5.88
C TYR A 136 15.06 -6.96 -6.49
N ALA A 137 16.17 -7.56 -6.93
CA ALA A 137 17.23 -6.87 -7.64
C ALA A 137 16.80 -6.65 -9.10
N VAL A 138 16.50 -5.39 -9.45
CA VAL A 138 15.90 -5.01 -10.74
C VAL A 138 16.77 -5.42 -11.93
N LYS A 139 18.08 -5.17 -11.82
CA LYS A 139 19.05 -5.45 -12.90
C LYS A 139 19.23 -6.94 -13.12
N ASP A 140 19.42 -7.68 -12.04
CA ASP A 140 19.73 -9.11 -12.09
C ASP A 140 18.46 -9.96 -12.26
N LYS A 141 17.28 -9.36 -12.03
CA LYS A 141 15.97 -9.99 -12.03
C LYS A 141 15.86 -11.16 -11.04
N LEU A 142 16.44 -10.95 -9.86
CA LEU A 142 16.54 -11.97 -8.83
C LEU A 142 15.83 -11.54 -7.55
N TRP A 143 15.06 -12.46 -7.00
CA TRP A 143 14.55 -12.34 -5.65
C TRP A 143 15.61 -12.73 -4.63
N GLY A 144 15.63 -12.03 -3.52
CA GLY A 144 16.54 -12.28 -2.40
C GLY A 144 15.86 -11.97 -1.09
N LYS A 145 16.43 -12.49 0.00
CA LYS A 145 16.01 -12.12 1.35
C LYS A 145 16.81 -10.92 1.80
N GLN A 146 16.16 -10.04 2.54
CA GLN A 146 16.82 -8.90 3.15
C GLN A 146 17.65 -9.34 4.36
N ASP A 147 18.95 -9.05 4.31
CA ASP A 147 19.84 -9.24 5.43
C ASP A 147 19.66 -8.07 6.42
N GLY A 148 18.94 -8.31 7.51
CA GLY A 148 18.65 -7.30 8.53
C GLY A 148 18.61 -7.90 9.93
N THR A 149 19.07 -7.13 10.92
CA THR A 149 19.08 -7.55 12.34
C THR A 149 17.72 -7.40 13.01
N ILE A 150 16.88 -6.49 12.50
CA ILE A 150 15.55 -6.20 13.04
C ILE A 150 14.55 -6.34 11.89
N GLN A 151 13.63 -7.28 12.05
CA GLN A 151 12.50 -7.47 11.15
C GLN A 151 11.22 -7.09 11.90
N PRO A 152 10.42 -6.14 11.38
CA PRO A 152 9.14 -5.79 11.98
C PRO A 152 8.12 -6.93 11.79
N SER A 153 7.17 -7.03 12.71
CA SER A 153 6.04 -7.95 12.57
C SER A 153 5.31 -7.71 11.26
N ARG A 154 4.95 -8.77 10.53
CA ARG A 154 4.16 -8.65 9.29
C ARG A 154 2.73 -8.21 9.59
N LEU A 155 2.28 -7.20 8.86
CA LEU A 155 0.93 -6.63 8.97
C LEU A 155 0.20 -6.70 7.64
N GLU A 156 -1.11 -6.93 7.69
CA GLU A 156 -2.01 -6.84 6.54
C GLU A 156 -3.00 -5.67 6.69
N TYR A 157 -3.59 -5.22 5.57
CA TYR A 157 -4.59 -4.13 5.52
C TYR A 157 -4.14 -2.75 6.00
N GLY A 158 -2.84 -2.57 6.28
CA GLY A 158 -2.22 -1.26 6.50
C GLY A 158 -2.08 -0.46 5.21
N VAL A 159 -1.40 0.69 5.30
CA VAL A 159 -1.19 1.62 4.19
C VAL A 159 0.28 1.99 4.09
N TYR A 160 0.76 2.30 2.89
CA TYR A 160 2.18 2.58 2.67
C TYR A 160 2.41 3.71 1.69
N THR A 161 3.61 4.28 1.73
CA THR A 161 4.11 5.20 0.73
C THR A 161 5.60 4.99 0.52
N ASN A 162 6.09 5.26 -0.70
CA ASN A 162 7.51 5.26 -1.02
C ASN A 162 8.04 6.69 -1.02
N ALA A 163 9.22 6.92 -0.46
CA ALA A 163 9.89 8.21 -0.39
C ALA A 163 11.37 8.07 -0.83
N PRO A 164 11.63 7.79 -2.12
CA PRO A 164 13.00 7.55 -2.60
C PRO A 164 13.91 8.78 -2.43
N ALA A 165 13.35 9.99 -2.48
CA ALA A 165 14.08 11.25 -2.26
C ALA A 165 14.81 11.33 -0.90
N ILE A 166 14.33 10.58 0.10
CA ILE A 166 14.96 10.48 1.43
C ILE A 166 15.40 9.06 1.78
N GLN A 167 15.44 8.17 0.77
CA GLN A 167 15.74 6.75 0.90
C GLN A 167 14.93 6.05 2.01
N ALA A 168 13.61 6.24 1.98
CA ALA A 168 12.71 5.66 2.96
C ALA A 168 11.44 5.06 2.36
N GLY A 169 10.95 3.99 2.97
CA GLY A 169 9.59 3.46 2.78
C GLY A 169 8.85 3.49 4.11
N PHE A 170 7.54 3.75 4.08
CA PHE A 170 6.75 3.88 5.29
C PHE A 170 5.48 3.03 5.23
N TRP A 171 5.09 2.46 6.37
CA TRP A 171 3.85 1.69 6.56
C TRP A 171 3.14 2.10 7.85
N ILE A 172 1.81 2.25 7.81
CA ILE A 172 0.97 2.57 8.96
C ILE A 172 -0.19 1.59 9.07
N GLY A 173 -0.50 1.21 10.31
CA GLY A 173 -1.71 0.48 10.65
C GLY A 173 -1.75 -0.94 10.11
N GLY A 174 -2.97 -1.46 9.98
CA GLY A 174 -3.21 -2.87 9.75
C GLY A 174 -3.08 -3.69 11.03
N TYR A 175 -3.09 -5.01 10.86
CA TYR A 175 -3.11 -5.94 11.98
C TYR A 175 -2.35 -7.22 11.66
N ARG A 176 -2.03 -7.96 12.73
CA ARG A 176 -1.68 -9.38 12.65
C ARG A 176 -2.94 -10.22 12.74
N ALA A 177 -2.97 -11.32 12.00
CA ALA A 177 -4.02 -12.33 12.04
C ALA A 177 -3.44 -13.66 11.52
N SER A 178 -4.29 -14.66 11.33
CA SER A 178 -3.88 -15.99 10.86
C SER A 178 -3.19 -16.00 9.48
N GLY A 179 -3.41 -14.98 8.66
CA GLY A 179 -2.72 -14.80 7.37
C GLY A 179 -1.30 -14.21 7.49
N THR A 180 -0.92 -13.69 8.66
CA THR A 180 0.38 -13.01 8.88
C THR A 180 1.18 -13.61 10.03
N THR A 181 0.53 -14.34 10.95
CA THR A 181 1.12 -14.88 12.17
C THR A 181 0.57 -16.28 12.44
N ALA A 182 1.44 -17.29 12.45
CA ALA A 182 1.06 -18.70 12.58
C ALA A 182 0.52 -19.08 13.96
N SER A 183 0.88 -18.31 15.01
CA SER A 183 0.32 -18.52 16.35
C SER A 183 -1.13 -18.10 16.48
N ILE A 184 -1.65 -17.29 15.55
CA ILE A 184 -3.06 -16.89 15.51
C ILE A 184 -3.80 -17.91 14.64
N THR A 185 -4.57 -18.80 15.26
CA THR A 185 -5.26 -19.89 14.54
C THR A 185 -6.76 -19.66 14.36
N ASP A 186 -7.27 -18.53 14.83
CA ASP A 186 -8.67 -18.14 14.75
C ASP A 186 -8.84 -16.82 13.99
N SER A 187 -9.99 -16.14 14.19
CA SER A 187 -10.29 -14.86 13.57
C SER A 187 -9.77 -13.64 14.35
N THR A 188 -8.85 -13.85 15.30
CA THR A 188 -8.26 -12.76 16.08
C THR A 188 -7.51 -11.80 15.18
N ARG A 189 -7.68 -10.51 15.44
CA ARG A 189 -6.89 -9.42 14.87
C ARG A 189 -6.16 -8.70 16.00
N GLU A 190 -4.86 -8.52 15.83
CA GLU A 190 -4.01 -7.73 16.73
C GLU A 190 -3.56 -6.47 15.99
N TYR A 191 -4.17 -5.32 16.30
CA TYR A 191 -3.95 -4.10 15.51
C TYR A 191 -2.64 -3.40 15.87
N ALA A 192 -1.92 -2.96 14.84
CA ALA A 192 -0.72 -2.17 14.99
C ALA A 192 -1.06 -0.70 15.30
N THR A 193 -0.26 -0.11 16.19
CA THR A 193 -0.46 1.27 16.68
C THR A 193 0.66 2.22 16.22
N GLY A 194 1.56 1.72 15.37
CA GLY A 194 2.81 2.40 15.03
C GLY A 194 2.97 2.69 13.54
N LEU A 195 4.05 3.39 13.26
CA LEU A 195 4.62 3.62 11.95
C LEU A 195 5.85 2.72 11.80
N ILE A 196 5.94 2.01 10.68
CA ILE A 196 7.15 1.29 10.29
C ILE A 196 7.86 2.11 9.23
N GLN A 197 9.15 2.34 9.45
CA GLN A 197 10.03 2.98 8.50
C GLN A 197 11.10 1.98 8.04
N LEU A 198 11.24 1.82 6.73
CA LEU A 198 12.36 1.19 6.08
C LEU A 198 13.38 2.26 5.67
N ASN A 199 14.65 2.06 5.98
CA ASN A 199 15.75 2.77 5.34
C ASN A 199 16.19 1.97 4.10
N THR A 200 15.94 2.50 2.90
CA THR A 200 16.22 1.78 1.64
C THR A 200 17.70 1.82 1.23
N THR A 201 18.55 2.56 1.94
CA THR A 201 20.02 2.49 1.79
C THR A 201 20.61 1.27 2.49
N THR A 202 20.15 1.01 3.72
CA THR A 202 20.74 0.01 4.63
C THR A 202 19.91 -1.26 4.75
N GLY A 203 18.66 -1.22 4.30
CA GLY A 203 17.71 -2.31 4.55
C GLY A 203 17.44 -2.49 6.04
N GLN A 204 17.41 -1.43 6.84
CA GLN A 204 17.02 -1.54 8.26
C GLN A 204 15.62 -0.99 8.46
N TYR A 205 14.84 -1.70 9.27
CA TYR A 205 13.51 -1.27 9.70
C TYR A 205 13.57 -0.62 11.07
N THR A 206 12.67 0.32 11.31
CA THR A 206 12.46 0.96 12.60
C THR A 206 10.96 1.05 12.85
N SER A 207 10.54 0.67 14.06
CA SER A 207 9.18 0.89 14.53
C SER A 207 9.13 2.19 15.34
N LEU A 208 8.18 3.04 15.01
CA LEU A 208 7.96 4.36 15.59
C LEU A 208 6.54 4.43 16.13
N ASP A 209 6.32 5.23 17.16
CA ASP A 209 4.98 5.41 17.72
C ASP A 209 4.08 6.22 16.77
N GLY A 210 2.82 5.80 16.67
CA GLY A 210 1.77 6.50 15.93
C GLY A 210 0.78 7.18 16.89
N PRO A 211 0.02 8.20 16.44
CA PRO A 211 -0.99 8.88 17.24
C PRO A 211 -2.32 8.11 17.29
N TYR A 212 -2.38 6.89 16.74
CA TYR A 212 -3.60 6.09 16.61
C TYR A 212 -3.46 4.77 17.34
N GLU A 213 -4.54 4.36 18.01
CA GLU A 213 -4.60 3.07 18.70
C GLU A 213 -4.81 1.90 17.75
N ALA A 214 -5.46 2.11 16.59
CA ALA A 214 -5.61 1.13 15.52
C ALA A 214 -6.24 1.80 14.29
N VAL A 215 -5.70 1.52 13.09
CA VAL A 215 -6.26 2.00 11.82
C VAL A 215 -6.01 1.03 10.68
N GLU A 216 -6.89 0.98 9.68
CA GLU A 216 -6.73 0.20 8.44
C GLU A 216 -7.29 0.94 7.20
N GLU A 217 -6.91 0.51 6.00
CA GLU A 217 -7.61 0.84 4.73
C GLU A 217 -7.78 2.35 4.39
N GLY A 218 -6.91 3.20 4.93
CA GLY A 218 -6.79 4.63 4.58
C GLY A 218 -5.83 4.89 3.41
N SER A 219 -5.17 6.05 3.43
CA SER A 219 -4.01 6.30 2.58
C SER A 219 -2.85 6.96 3.33
N LEU A 220 -1.64 6.78 2.80
CA LEU A 220 -0.44 7.45 3.27
C LEU A 220 0.25 8.12 2.09
N SER A 221 0.64 9.38 2.24
CA SER A 221 1.29 10.14 1.18
C SER A 221 2.51 10.88 1.72
N TYR A 222 3.64 10.75 1.02
CA TYR A 222 4.85 11.53 1.28
C TYR A 222 4.79 12.87 0.53
N VAL A 223 5.05 13.98 1.24
CA VAL A 223 5.11 15.32 0.65
C VAL A 223 6.46 15.95 1.01
N PRO A 224 7.29 16.36 0.04
CA PRO A 224 8.66 16.82 0.28
C PRO A 224 8.72 18.28 0.76
N VAL A 225 8.16 18.56 1.92
CA VAL A 225 8.16 19.87 2.61
C VAL A 225 8.89 19.80 3.95
N GLY A 226 9.59 20.86 4.34
CA GLY A 226 10.54 20.83 5.46
C GLY A 226 11.81 20.02 5.14
N ASP A 227 12.62 19.72 6.16
CA ASP A 227 13.98 19.18 5.97
C ASP A 227 14.01 17.75 5.40
N ARG A 228 13.05 16.90 5.77
CA ARG A 228 12.96 15.51 5.30
C ARG A 228 11.59 15.14 4.74
N GLY A 229 10.72 16.12 4.51
CA GLY A 229 9.33 15.86 4.12
C GLY A 229 8.41 15.57 5.30
N ILE A 230 7.12 15.46 4.97
CA ILE A 230 6.06 15.01 5.87
C ILE A 230 5.37 13.77 5.31
N LEU A 231 4.72 13.01 6.19
CA LEU A 231 3.71 12.03 5.81
C LEU A 231 2.33 12.58 6.12
N VAL A 232 1.37 12.37 5.23
CA VAL A 232 -0.04 12.70 5.44
C VAL A 232 -0.84 11.41 5.39
N TYR A 233 -1.44 11.05 6.53
CA TYR A 233 -2.35 9.91 6.65
C TYR A 233 -3.80 10.41 6.61
N ILE A 234 -4.61 9.82 5.73
CA ILE A 234 -5.98 10.22 5.46
C ILE A 234 -6.92 9.03 5.63
N GLY A 235 -8.04 9.26 6.34
CA GLY A 235 -9.20 8.38 6.28
C GLY A 235 -8.98 6.97 6.82
N GLY A 236 -9.53 5.99 6.11
CA GLY A 236 -9.55 4.59 6.53
C GLY A 236 -10.60 4.31 7.61
N ASP A 237 -10.42 3.20 8.29
CA ASP A 237 -11.35 2.71 9.30
C ASP A 237 -10.64 2.43 10.63
N VAL A 238 -11.39 2.54 11.72
CA VAL A 238 -10.97 2.28 13.10
C VAL A 238 -11.78 1.13 13.66
N PRO A 239 -11.14 0.10 14.24
CA PRO A 239 -11.83 -0.98 14.90
C PRO A 239 -12.37 -0.55 16.28
N SER A 240 -13.49 -1.14 16.70
CA SER A 240 -14.08 -0.89 18.03
C SER A 240 -13.28 -1.49 19.19
N ILE A 241 -12.38 -2.43 18.89
CA ILE A 241 -11.46 -3.07 19.83
C ILE A 241 -10.07 -3.12 19.21
N LYS A 242 -9.04 -2.89 20.01
CA LYS A 242 -7.65 -2.95 19.54
C LYS A 242 -7.22 -4.38 19.22
N ASP A 243 -7.51 -5.33 20.10
CA ASP A 243 -7.09 -6.72 19.96
C ASP A 243 -8.26 -7.64 20.27
N GLY A 244 -8.51 -8.62 19.41
CA GLY A 244 -9.52 -9.66 19.64
C GLY A 244 -10.29 -10.07 18.40
N ILE A 245 -11.43 -10.71 18.63
CA ILE A 245 -12.35 -11.21 17.61
C ILE A 245 -13.56 -10.29 17.46
N ASN A 246 -14.17 -10.29 16.27
CA ASN A 246 -15.44 -9.59 15.97
C ASN A 246 -15.40 -8.06 16.17
N ALA A 247 -14.26 -7.43 15.85
CA ALA A 247 -14.18 -5.97 15.81
C ALA A 247 -15.19 -5.39 14.78
N THR A 248 -15.90 -4.34 15.16
CA THR A 248 -16.74 -3.57 14.24
C THR A 248 -15.98 -2.36 13.74
N MET A 249 -16.12 -2.00 12.47
CA MET A 249 -15.41 -0.85 11.88
C MET A 249 -16.25 0.42 11.89
N SER A 250 -15.58 1.55 12.12
CA SER A 250 -16.11 2.89 11.86
C SER A 250 -15.14 3.67 10.99
N SER A 251 -15.65 4.38 9.98
CA SER A 251 -14.80 5.20 9.12
C SER A 251 -14.25 6.41 9.86
N ASN A 252 -12.96 6.69 9.65
CA ASN A 252 -12.32 7.90 10.12
C ASN A 252 -12.90 9.12 9.40
N PRO A 253 -13.21 10.20 10.13
CA PRO A 253 -13.67 11.44 9.52
C PRO A 253 -12.53 12.09 8.72
N TRP A 254 -12.89 12.75 7.61
CA TRP A 254 -11.93 13.48 6.75
C TRP A 254 -11.85 14.97 7.07
N SER A 255 -12.52 15.41 8.14
CA SER A 255 -12.42 16.76 8.71
C SER A 255 -11.06 17.03 9.38
N HIS A 256 -10.20 16.02 9.46
CA HIS A 256 -8.81 16.14 9.88
C HIS A 256 -7.93 15.10 9.17
N VAL A 257 -6.62 15.35 9.17
CA VAL A 257 -5.58 14.42 8.72
C VAL A 257 -4.46 14.33 9.76
N GLN A 258 -3.80 13.18 9.84
CA GLN A 258 -2.60 13.04 10.67
C GLN A 258 -1.40 13.40 9.81
N VAL A 259 -0.60 14.36 10.28
CA VAL A 259 0.63 14.81 9.60
C VAL A 259 1.82 14.42 10.46
N TYR A 260 2.78 13.70 9.89
CA TYR A 260 4.05 13.37 10.54
C TYR A 260 5.17 14.20 9.94
N ASP A 261 5.82 15.01 10.76
CA ASP A 261 7.12 15.61 10.42
C ASP A 261 8.21 14.57 10.60
N ILE A 262 8.84 14.15 9.49
CA ILE A 262 9.85 13.10 9.47
C ILE A 262 11.14 13.56 10.15
N ALA A 263 11.51 14.84 10.02
CA ALA A 263 12.72 15.38 10.62
C ALA A 263 12.54 15.63 12.12
N GLY A 264 11.41 16.24 12.49
CA GLY A 264 11.05 16.52 13.87
C GLY A 264 10.52 15.32 14.66
N ALA A 265 10.27 14.18 14.00
CA ALA A 265 9.70 12.96 14.56
C ALA A 265 8.41 13.23 15.36
N LYS A 266 7.51 14.07 14.83
CA LYS A 266 6.31 14.54 15.53
C LYS A 266 5.06 14.41 14.68
N TRP A 267 3.98 13.93 15.31
CA TRP A 267 2.65 13.86 14.73
C TRP A 267 1.81 15.10 15.08
N TYR A 268 0.98 15.51 14.13
CA TYR A 268 0.03 16.62 14.25
C TYR A 268 -1.34 16.19 13.73
N ASN A 269 -2.40 16.52 14.46
CA ASN A 269 -3.77 16.31 14.00
C ASN A 269 -4.31 17.61 13.37
N GLN A 270 -4.16 17.75 12.06
CA GLN A 270 -4.48 18.97 11.32
C GLN A 270 -5.90 18.93 10.77
N SER A 271 -6.74 19.89 11.16
CA SER A 271 -8.08 20.04 10.61
C SER A 271 -8.04 20.40 9.13
N THR A 272 -9.01 19.87 8.39
CA THR A 272 -9.23 20.16 6.97
C THR A 272 -10.48 21.02 6.78
N THR A 273 -10.62 21.61 5.59
CA THR A 273 -11.81 22.36 5.19
C THR A 273 -12.31 21.90 3.81
N GLY A 274 -13.48 22.39 3.39
CA GLY A 274 -14.15 21.91 2.18
C GLY A 274 -15.10 20.74 2.46
N THR A 275 -15.73 20.23 1.41
CA THR A 275 -16.74 19.18 1.51
C THR A 275 -16.20 17.91 0.87
N VAL A 276 -16.11 16.83 1.65
CA VAL A 276 -15.70 15.52 1.14
C VAL A 276 -16.31 14.43 2.01
N ALA A 277 -16.70 13.31 1.40
CA ALA A 277 -17.21 12.14 2.11
C ALA A 277 -16.06 11.19 2.47
N SER A 278 -16.07 10.69 3.71
CA SER A 278 -15.17 9.62 4.15
C SER A 278 -15.45 8.33 3.39
N ARG A 279 -14.39 7.58 3.09
CA ARG A 279 -14.46 6.29 2.40
C ARG A 279 -13.31 5.38 2.86
N THR A 280 -13.43 4.11 2.52
CA THR A 280 -12.45 3.05 2.79
C THR A 280 -11.90 2.46 1.49
N GLN A 281 -10.75 1.78 1.55
CA GLN A 281 -10.15 1.02 0.46
C GLN A 281 -9.95 1.84 -0.83
N PHE A 282 -9.69 3.13 -0.68
CA PHE A 282 -9.34 4.04 -1.78
C PHE A 282 -7.82 4.05 -1.97
N CYS A 283 -7.35 4.70 -3.03
CA CYS A 283 -5.93 5.01 -3.15
C CYS A 283 -5.69 6.50 -3.31
N ALA A 284 -4.47 6.94 -3.00
CA ALA A 284 -4.09 8.34 -3.10
C ALA A 284 -2.72 8.50 -3.77
N SER A 285 -2.52 9.63 -4.44
CA SER A 285 -1.22 10.01 -5.01
C SER A 285 -1.01 11.52 -4.99
N VAL A 286 0.27 11.93 -4.91
CA VAL A 286 0.66 13.32 -4.81
C VAL A 286 0.99 13.89 -6.20
N GLN A 287 0.42 15.04 -6.50
CA GLN A 287 0.74 15.88 -7.65
C GLN A 287 1.34 17.20 -7.17
N HIS A 288 2.31 17.74 -7.90
CA HIS A 288 2.95 19.01 -7.57
C HIS A 288 3.03 19.89 -8.81
N ASP A 289 2.48 21.10 -8.70
CA ASP A 289 2.68 22.14 -9.69
C ASP A 289 3.99 22.84 -9.37
N GLU A 290 5.01 22.64 -10.22
CA GLU A 290 6.37 23.17 -10.05
C GLU A 290 6.42 24.71 -9.96
N SER A 291 5.41 25.41 -10.49
CA SER A 291 5.31 26.87 -10.38
C SER A 291 4.76 27.35 -9.04
N SER A 292 4.30 26.41 -8.19
CA SER A 292 3.67 26.68 -6.90
C SER A 292 4.39 25.95 -5.76
N SER A 293 4.18 26.42 -4.54
CA SER A 293 4.59 25.70 -3.33
C SER A 293 3.54 24.69 -2.85
N SER A 294 2.53 24.38 -3.68
CA SER A 294 1.34 23.63 -3.26
C SER A 294 1.29 22.23 -3.86
N TYR A 295 1.06 21.24 -3.01
CA TYR A 295 0.92 19.84 -3.38
C TYR A 295 -0.54 19.43 -3.32
N GLN A 296 -0.99 18.61 -4.26
CA GLN A 296 -2.34 18.09 -4.32
C GLN A 296 -2.32 16.58 -4.10
N ILE A 297 -2.93 16.10 -3.02
CA ILE A 297 -3.07 14.67 -2.74
C ILE A 297 -4.39 14.21 -3.35
N TYR A 298 -4.35 13.68 -4.57
CA TYR A 298 -5.51 13.11 -5.26
C TYR A 298 -5.93 11.80 -4.61
N VAL A 299 -7.22 11.61 -4.42
CA VAL A 299 -7.86 10.42 -3.87
C VAL A 299 -8.87 9.88 -4.87
N LEU A 300 -8.68 8.62 -5.24
CA LEU A 300 -9.44 7.94 -6.27
C LEU A 300 -10.11 6.68 -5.72
N GLY A 301 -11.35 6.45 -6.16
CA GLY A 301 -12.08 5.22 -5.87
C GLY A 301 -12.44 5.04 -4.40
N GLY A 302 -12.44 3.78 -3.97
CA GLY A 302 -12.87 3.34 -2.64
C GLY A 302 -14.36 3.04 -2.58
N ALA A 303 -14.85 2.82 -1.37
CA ALA A 303 -16.26 2.53 -1.12
C ALA A 303 -16.75 3.15 0.19
N GLY A 304 -18.06 3.34 0.30
CA GLY A 304 -18.71 3.67 1.57
C GLY A 304 -18.72 2.46 2.49
N LEU A 305 -18.18 2.57 3.71
CA LEU A 305 -18.08 1.43 4.63
C LEU A 305 -19.44 0.79 4.96
N LYS A 306 -20.49 1.62 5.16
CA LYS A 306 -21.84 1.15 5.51
C LYS A 306 -22.68 0.78 4.29
N SER A 307 -22.70 1.63 3.26
CA SER A 307 -23.50 1.38 2.07
C SER A 307 -22.91 0.29 1.19
N LYS A 308 -21.59 0.08 1.26
CA LYS A 308 -20.80 -0.81 0.41
C LYS A 308 -20.80 -0.42 -1.06
N ASP A 309 -21.29 0.77 -1.38
CA ASP A 309 -21.26 1.32 -2.72
C ASP A 309 -19.85 1.79 -3.05
N THR A 310 -19.36 1.40 -4.21
CA THR A 310 -18.09 1.89 -4.76
C THR A 310 -18.24 3.31 -5.27
N ILE A 311 -17.19 4.12 -5.12
CA ILE A 311 -17.25 5.57 -5.33
C ILE A 311 -16.51 5.97 -6.62
N LEU A 312 -17.16 6.84 -7.42
CA LEU A 312 -16.60 7.44 -8.63
C LEU A 312 -15.87 8.76 -8.38
N ASP A 313 -16.28 9.48 -7.34
CA ASP A 313 -15.78 10.83 -7.05
C ASP A 313 -14.26 10.84 -6.88
N VAL A 314 -13.60 11.74 -7.60
CA VAL A 314 -12.20 12.08 -7.39
C VAL A 314 -12.13 13.39 -6.61
N ASN A 315 -11.39 13.37 -5.52
CA ASN A 315 -11.17 14.56 -4.69
C ASN A 315 -9.68 14.73 -4.44
N TYR A 316 -9.23 15.94 -4.15
CA TYR A 316 -7.84 16.15 -3.76
C TYR A 316 -7.72 17.12 -2.59
N LEU A 317 -6.78 16.83 -1.70
CA LEU A 317 -6.42 17.67 -0.57
C LEU A 317 -5.24 18.55 -0.96
N SER A 318 -5.42 19.86 -0.90
CA SER A 318 -4.32 20.81 -1.12
C SER A 318 -3.50 21.01 0.15
N ILE A 319 -2.18 20.97 0.00
CA ILE A 319 -1.19 21.27 1.03
C ILE A 319 -0.43 22.52 0.57
N PRO A 320 -0.24 23.56 1.40
CA PRO A 320 -0.47 23.60 2.84
C PRO A 320 -1.83 24.14 3.29
N SER A 321 -2.81 24.38 2.41
CA SER A 321 -4.10 24.95 2.83
C SER A 321 -4.99 23.96 3.62
N PHE A 322 -4.72 22.66 3.52
CA PHE A 322 -5.54 21.57 4.05
C PHE A 322 -7.01 21.68 3.63
N LYS A 323 -7.25 22.13 2.40
CA LYS A 323 -8.58 22.29 1.83
C LYS A 323 -8.85 21.22 0.78
N TRP A 324 -10.03 20.61 0.85
CA TRP A 324 -10.54 19.65 -0.11
C TRP A 324 -11.16 20.34 -1.32
N TYR A 325 -10.86 19.81 -2.49
CA TYR A 325 -11.45 20.15 -3.77
C TYR A 325 -11.94 18.88 -4.47
N SER A 326 -12.88 19.04 -5.39
CA SER A 326 -13.36 17.95 -6.24
C SER A 326 -12.80 18.11 -7.64
N ALA A 327 -12.50 16.98 -8.27
CA ALA A 327 -12.14 16.87 -9.67
C ALA A 327 -13.25 16.13 -10.43
N ALA A 328 -13.18 16.10 -11.75
CA ALA A 328 -14.09 15.27 -12.53
C ALA A 328 -13.97 13.77 -12.15
N PRO A 329 -15.11 13.03 -12.12
CA PRO A 329 -15.17 11.67 -11.59
C PRO A 329 -14.48 10.65 -12.50
N LEU A 330 -14.28 9.45 -11.96
CA LEU A 330 -13.85 8.28 -12.75
C LEU A 330 -14.95 7.83 -13.72
N ASP A 331 -14.56 7.12 -14.77
CA ASP A 331 -15.51 6.49 -15.70
C ASP A 331 -16.13 5.22 -15.10
N ASP A 332 -15.37 4.55 -14.23
CA ASP A 332 -15.69 3.24 -13.66
C ASP A 332 -15.20 3.20 -12.21
N PRO A 333 -16.04 2.79 -11.24
CA PRO A 333 -15.65 2.84 -9.85
C PRO A 333 -14.79 1.64 -9.51
N ARG A 334 -13.80 1.83 -8.64
CA ARG A 334 -12.98 0.75 -8.12
C ARG A 334 -12.62 0.97 -6.66
N MET A 335 -12.59 -0.12 -5.89
CA MET A 335 -12.16 -0.14 -4.49
C MET A 335 -11.06 -1.18 -4.28
N THR A 336 -10.36 -1.11 -3.15
CA THR A 336 -9.20 -1.95 -2.81
C THR A 336 -8.00 -1.70 -3.72
N LEU A 337 -7.81 -0.47 -4.18
CA LEU A 337 -6.80 -0.10 -5.17
C LEU A 337 -5.44 0.22 -4.55
N THR A 338 -4.40 0.18 -5.39
CA THR A 338 -3.12 0.88 -5.14
C THR A 338 -2.93 1.96 -6.20
N CYS A 339 -2.41 3.12 -5.79
CA CYS A 339 -2.12 4.23 -6.70
C CYS A 339 -0.61 4.36 -6.86
N VAL A 340 -0.14 4.49 -8.10
CA VAL A 340 1.24 4.89 -8.42
C VAL A 340 1.20 5.94 -9.53
N THR A 341 2.11 6.91 -9.54
CA THR A 341 2.06 8.04 -10.46
C THR A 341 3.31 8.14 -11.32
N TYR A 342 3.11 8.42 -12.61
CA TYR A 342 4.17 8.77 -13.56
C TYR A 342 3.84 10.12 -14.18
N GLY A 343 4.56 11.17 -13.77
CA GLY A 343 4.20 12.54 -14.14
C GLY A 343 2.81 12.91 -13.62
N ARG A 344 1.95 13.46 -14.50
CA ARG A 344 0.57 13.80 -14.15
C ARG A 344 -0.42 12.63 -14.24
N GLN A 345 0.03 11.45 -14.69
CA GLN A 345 -0.81 10.27 -14.91
C GLN A 345 -0.79 9.37 -13.68
N ILE A 346 -1.95 9.20 -13.05
CA ILE A 346 -2.15 8.36 -11.86
C ILE A 346 -2.65 6.99 -12.34
N PHE A 347 -1.88 5.94 -12.09
CA PHE A 347 -2.32 4.56 -12.27
C PHE A 347 -3.12 4.11 -11.06
N GLY A 348 -4.39 3.75 -11.26
CA GLY A 348 -5.14 2.96 -10.29
C GLY A 348 -5.00 1.48 -10.61
N ILE A 349 -4.39 0.72 -9.72
CA ILE A 349 -3.93 -0.66 -9.94
C ILE A 349 -4.77 -1.63 -9.10
N GLY A 350 -5.21 -2.70 -9.75
CA GLY A 350 -6.03 -3.77 -9.21
C GLY A 350 -7.46 -3.33 -8.95
N GLY A 351 -7.91 -3.65 -7.75
CA GLY A 351 -9.21 -3.31 -7.22
C GLY A 351 -10.37 -4.11 -7.81
N ARG A 352 -11.54 -3.86 -7.24
CA ARG A 352 -12.82 -4.46 -7.63
C ARG A 352 -13.88 -3.39 -7.87
N ARG A 353 -14.76 -3.62 -8.84
CA ARG A 353 -15.88 -2.72 -9.21
C ARG A 353 -17.07 -2.74 -8.26
N ALA A 354 -17.13 -3.73 -7.37
CA ALA A 354 -18.19 -3.87 -6.39
C ALA A 354 -17.60 -4.43 -5.10
N TRP A 355 -18.26 -4.15 -3.97
CA TRP A 355 -17.95 -4.78 -2.69
C TRP A 355 -18.39 -6.25 -2.71
N ALA A 356 -17.59 -7.08 -3.36
CA ALA A 356 -17.85 -8.48 -3.59
C ALA A 356 -16.56 -9.27 -3.51
N ASP A 357 -16.65 -10.49 -3.00
CA ASP A 357 -15.52 -11.40 -2.87
C ASP A 357 -15.54 -12.46 -3.99
N ASP A 358 -14.41 -13.11 -4.20
CA ASP A 358 -14.21 -14.19 -5.16
C ASP A 358 -14.71 -13.84 -6.57
N GLY A 359 -15.42 -14.77 -7.23
CA GLY A 359 -15.91 -14.62 -8.59
C GLY A 359 -16.90 -13.49 -8.78
N LYS A 360 -17.57 -13.07 -7.71
CA LYS A 360 -18.50 -11.94 -7.76
C LYS A 360 -17.78 -10.59 -7.89
N ALA A 361 -16.48 -10.55 -7.55
CA ALA A 361 -15.64 -9.38 -7.76
C ALA A 361 -15.25 -9.16 -9.23
N GLY A 362 -15.55 -10.11 -10.11
CA GLY A 362 -15.35 -10.00 -11.56
C GLY A 362 -13.92 -10.31 -12.04
N CYS A 363 -13.80 -10.24 -13.37
CA CYS A 363 -12.56 -10.33 -14.14
C CYS A 363 -12.46 -9.10 -15.04
N TYR A 364 -11.24 -8.71 -15.40
CA TYR A 364 -10.96 -7.50 -16.15
C TYR A 364 -9.88 -7.77 -17.19
N ASP A 365 -9.90 -7.00 -18.28
CA ASP A 365 -8.93 -7.16 -19.37
C ASP A 365 -7.53 -6.67 -18.99
N ALA A 366 -7.43 -5.74 -18.03
CA ALA A 366 -6.16 -5.17 -17.59
C ALA A 366 -6.21 -4.75 -16.11
N PRO A 367 -5.08 -4.91 -15.38
CA PRO A 367 -4.99 -4.62 -13.95
C PRO A 367 -5.02 -3.14 -13.60
N ALA A 368 -4.80 -2.23 -14.55
CA ALA A 368 -4.75 -0.81 -14.24
C ALA A 368 -5.69 0.03 -15.12
N PHE A 369 -6.04 1.20 -14.61
CA PHE A 369 -6.58 2.32 -15.37
C PHE A 369 -5.70 3.56 -15.12
N ILE A 370 -5.81 4.59 -15.98
CA ILE A 370 -5.10 5.86 -15.81
C ILE A 370 -6.11 6.98 -15.61
N TYR A 371 -5.87 7.82 -14.60
CA TYR A 371 -6.50 9.11 -14.43
C TYR A 371 -5.46 10.22 -14.65
N ASP A 372 -5.71 11.13 -15.57
CA ASP A 372 -4.83 12.27 -15.85
C ASP A 372 -5.26 13.46 -15.00
N ALA A 373 -4.44 13.79 -14.01
CA ALA A 373 -4.74 14.86 -13.05
C ALA A 373 -4.83 16.25 -13.70
N GLN A 374 -4.19 16.45 -14.86
CA GLN A 374 -4.23 17.74 -15.56
C GLN A 374 -5.54 17.95 -16.30
N SER A 375 -6.04 16.91 -16.99
CA SER A 375 -7.30 16.98 -17.73
C SER A 375 -8.51 16.55 -16.89
N GLU A 376 -8.26 16.03 -15.69
CA GLU A 376 -9.25 15.44 -14.77
C GLU A 376 -10.12 14.38 -15.47
N ALA A 377 -9.49 13.42 -16.15
CA ALA A 377 -10.23 12.41 -16.92
C ALA A 377 -9.51 11.06 -16.95
N THR A 378 -10.29 9.99 -17.05
CA THR A 378 -9.79 8.65 -17.34
C THR A 378 -9.18 8.62 -18.74
N ARG A 379 -8.02 7.99 -18.90
CA ARG A 379 -7.35 7.82 -20.21
C ARG A 379 -7.30 6.36 -20.61
N SER A 380 -7.50 6.11 -21.90
CA SER A 380 -7.32 4.79 -22.52
C SER A 380 -5.86 4.46 -22.86
N SER A 381 -4.99 5.47 -22.90
CA SER A 381 -3.58 5.29 -23.26
C SER A 381 -2.66 6.09 -22.37
N PHE A 382 -1.55 5.46 -22.01
CA PHE A 382 -0.41 6.07 -21.35
C PHE A 382 0.44 6.82 -22.38
N ASP A 383 0.97 7.98 -21.99
CA ASP A 383 1.95 8.72 -22.76
C ASP A 383 3.07 9.26 -21.85
N PRO A 384 4.33 8.80 -21.97
CA PRO A 384 5.42 9.26 -21.11
C PRO A 384 5.75 10.74 -21.27
N ALA A 385 5.33 11.40 -22.36
CA ALA A 385 5.53 12.83 -22.55
C ALA A 385 4.64 13.69 -21.64
N LEU A 386 3.56 13.13 -21.08
CA LEU A 386 2.64 13.82 -20.18
C LEU A 386 3.17 13.81 -18.74
N SER A 387 4.20 14.64 -18.50
CA SER A 387 4.89 14.69 -17.21
C SER A 387 4.43 15.83 -16.30
N SER A 388 4.31 17.05 -16.84
CA SER A 388 4.01 18.24 -16.06
C SER A 388 2.55 18.30 -15.61
N PHE A 389 2.35 18.72 -14.36
CA PHE A 389 1.05 19.04 -13.78
C PHE A 389 1.00 20.53 -13.41
N SER A 390 -0.15 21.16 -13.65
CA SER A 390 -0.45 22.49 -13.15
C SER A 390 -1.86 22.56 -12.59
N LEU A 391 -2.05 23.44 -11.61
CA LEU A 391 -3.34 23.67 -10.99
C LEU A 391 -4.33 24.27 -11.99
N SER A 392 -5.61 23.89 -11.87
CA SER A 392 -6.68 24.60 -12.57
C SER A 392 -6.73 26.07 -12.13
N SER A 393 -7.16 26.96 -13.02
CA SER A 393 -7.18 28.41 -12.73
C SER A 393 -8.05 28.77 -11.52
N SER A 394 -9.15 28.04 -11.31
CA SER A 394 -10.04 28.21 -10.15
C SER A 394 -9.34 27.79 -8.85
N THR A 395 -8.73 26.60 -8.83
CA THR A 395 -8.01 26.08 -7.66
C THR A 395 -6.78 26.94 -7.35
N ALA A 396 -6.01 27.34 -8.35
CA ALA A 396 -4.87 28.24 -8.18
C ALA A 396 -5.30 29.59 -7.59
N SER A 397 -6.42 30.16 -8.06
CA SER A 397 -6.95 31.42 -7.54
C SER A 397 -7.40 31.31 -6.09
N ASP A 398 -8.06 30.19 -5.73
CA ASP A 398 -8.51 29.93 -4.37
C ASP A 398 -7.35 29.67 -3.40
N ILE A 399 -6.34 28.89 -3.81
CA ILE A 399 -5.11 28.69 -3.03
C ILE A 399 -4.37 30.02 -2.86
N LYS A 400 -4.32 30.87 -3.89
CA LYS A 400 -3.70 32.20 -3.76
C LYS A 400 -4.45 33.08 -2.75
N ALA A 401 -5.77 32.98 -2.69
CA ALA A 401 -6.59 33.73 -1.74
C ALA A 401 -6.49 33.18 -0.31
N SER A 402 -6.36 31.86 -0.15
CA SER A 402 -6.28 31.17 1.14
C SER A 402 -5.18 30.09 1.13
N PRO A 403 -3.89 30.50 1.12
CA PRO A 403 -2.76 29.57 0.93
C PRO A 403 -2.45 28.67 2.13
N SER A 404 -3.03 28.97 3.30
CA SER A 404 -2.84 28.23 4.54
C SER A 404 -4.18 28.05 5.25
N PRO A 405 -4.34 27.05 6.13
CA PRO A 405 -5.53 26.90 6.94
C PRO A 405 -5.71 28.09 7.86
N SER A 406 -6.95 28.36 8.25
CA SER A 406 -7.27 29.39 9.25
C SER A 406 -6.77 29.03 10.65
N SER A 407 -6.60 27.73 10.94
CA SER A 407 -6.06 27.21 12.18
C SER A 407 -5.03 26.11 11.91
N TRP A 408 -3.86 26.25 12.53
CA TRP A 408 -2.82 25.24 12.52
C TRP A 408 -2.91 24.41 13.79
N ALA A 409 -2.73 23.09 13.66
CA ALA A 409 -2.65 22.19 14.82
C ALA A 409 -1.50 22.57 15.77
N ASP A 410 -0.40 23.08 15.20
CA ASP A 410 0.78 23.52 15.93
C ASP A 410 1.58 24.54 15.10
N SER A 411 2.22 25.50 15.77
CA SER A 411 3.12 26.46 15.14
C SER A 411 4.33 25.82 14.45
N ALA A 412 4.84 24.69 14.98
CA ALA A 412 5.94 23.95 14.38
C ALA A 412 5.55 23.37 13.01
N LEU A 413 4.33 22.82 12.89
CA LEU A 413 3.79 22.36 11.61
C LEU A 413 3.70 23.50 10.59
N ARG A 414 3.21 24.68 11.01
CA ARG A 414 3.17 25.88 10.15
C ARG A 414 4.56 26.26 9.63
N ASN A 415 5.57 26.19 10.49
CA ASN A 415 6.93 26.60 10.16
C ASN A 415 7.57 25.70 9.08
N LEU A 416 7.13 24.44 8.94
CA LEU A 416 7.59 23.55 7.86
C LEU A 416 7.27 24.10 6.45
N PHE A 417 6.27 24.98 6.35
CA PHE A 417 5.80 25.55 5.08
C PHE A 417 6.28 27.00 4.85
N GLY A 418 7.25 27.48 5.63
CA GLY A 418 7.92 28.76 5.37
C GLY A 418 7.11 30.01 5.70
N LYS A 419 6.06 29.93 6.52
CA LYS A 419 5.33 31.10 7.03
C LYS A 419 5.51 31.27 8.53
N SER A 420 6.60 31.92 8.92
CA SER A 420 6.59 32.76 10.11
C SER A 420 5.97 34.10 9.68
N GLU A 421 4.65 34.25 9.80
CA GLU A 421 4.14 35.61 9.98
C GLU A 421 4.53 35.99 11.41
N GLU A 422 5.48 36.93 11.52
CA GLU A 422 5.64 37.74 12.72
C GLU A 422 4.25 38.20 13.13
N THR A 423 3.83 37.75 14.31
CA THR A 423 2.62 38.24 14.93
C THR A 423 2.89 39.69 15.31
N THR A 424 2.53 40.63 14.44
CA THR A 424 2.44 42.05 14.79
C THR A 424 1.23 42.22 15.70
N ASN A 425 1.37 41.80 16.95
CA ASN A 425 0.39 42.06 17.98
C ASN A 425 0.68 43.41 18.63
N THR A 426 -0.30 44.30 18.43
CA THR A 426 -0.84 45.23 19.41
C THR A 426 -0.17 46.60 19.53
N THR A 427 -0.84 47.55 18.88
CA THR A 427 -1.15 48.90 19.37
C THR A 427 -0.87 49.12 20.87
N ALA A 428 0.18 49.87 21.16
CA ALA A 428 0.26 50.68 22.37
C ALA A 428 0.65 52.11 21.96
N ASN A 429 -0.32 53.02 22.12
CA ASN A 429 -0.07 54.45 22.21
C ASN A 429 0.91 54.70 23.36
N GLU A 430 1.99 55.41 23.12
CA GLU A 430 2.50 56.40 24.07
C GLU A 430 3.47 57.39 23.41
N ASN A 431 3.45 58.61 23.95
CA ASN A 431 3.93 59.86 23.39
C ASN A 431 5.47 60.04 23.41
N SER A 432 5.95 60.81 22.42
CA SER A 432 7.10 61.73 22.43
C SER A 432 8.51 61.19 22.74
N SER A 433 9.43 61.30 21.77
CA SER A 433 10.32 62.47 21.58
C SER A 433 11.43 62.17 20.57
N THR A 434 11.89 63.25 19.92
CA THR A 434 12.89 63.35 18.85
C THR A 434 14.32 62.97 19.25
N SER A 435 15.01 62.20 18.38
CA SER A 435 16.44 62.40 18.07
C SER A 435 16.86 61.61 16.81
N GLU A 436 17.73 62.24 16.02
CA GLU A 436 18.33 61.86 14.73
C GLU A 436 19.15 60.54 14.71
N PRO A 437 19.52 60.02 13.52
CA PRO A 437 19.93 58.64 13.31
C PRO A 437 21.39 58.36 13.67
N GLN A 438 21.64 57.24 14.35
CA GLN A 438 22.98 56.62 14.39
C GLN A 438 23.00 55.38 13.50
N GLU A 439 23.87 55.42 12.50
CA GLU A 439 24.45 54.24 11.87
C GLU A 439 25.12 53.37 12.93
N VAL A 440 24.78 52.09 12.95
CA VAL A 440 25.64 51.05 13.54
C VAL A 440 25.83 49.97 12.48
N ASN A 441 26.96 50.06 11.80
CA ASN A 441 27.58 48.94 11.12
C ASN A 441 27.96 47.88 12.16
N THR A 442 27.34 46.71 12.09
CA THR A 442 27.94 45.50 12.65
C THR A 442 27.77 44.36 11.64
N SER A 443 28.75 44.29 10.74
CA SER A 443 29.16 43.04 10.13
C SER A 443 29.72 42.13 11.22
N ASP A 444 29.17 40.93 11.41
CA ASP A 444 30.04 39.79 11.70
C ASP A 444 29.45 38.46 11.19
N PRO A 445 30.25 37.65 10.48
CA PRO A 445 29.91 36.31 10.02
C PRO A 445 30.27 35.28 11.10
N SER A 446 29.97 34.01 10.82
CA SER A 446 30.49 32.80 11.50
C SER A 446 29.59 32.09 12.54
N ILE A 447 28.53 31.45 12.03
CA ILE A 447 28.09 30.14 12.56
C ILE A 447 28.08 29.13 11.40
N ARG A 448 29.25 28.90 10.80
CA ARG A 448 29.51 27.81 9.82
C ARG A 448 30.72 26.95 10.19
N GLY A 449 31.26 27.10 11.40
CA GLY A 449 32.53 26.48 11.83
C GLY A 449 32.43 25.30 12.80
N ALA A 450 31.24 24.86 13.22
CA ALA A 450 31.11 23.87 14.31
C ALA A 450 30.50 22.51 13.91
N ILE A 451 30.05 22.33 12.66
CA ILE A 451 29.39 21.06 12.21
C ILE A 451 30.11 20.41 11.01
N ALA A 452 31.21 21.00 10.53
CA ALA A 452 32.10 20.35 9.55
C ALA A 452 33.28 19.58 10.18
N GLY A 453 33.48 19.68 11.51
CA GLY A 453 34.58 19.00 12.22
C GLY A 453 34.27 17.59 12.75
N GLY A 454 32.99 17.19 12.79
CA GLY A 454 32.57 15.91 13.39
C GLY A 454 32.76 14.69 12.48
N VAL A 455 32.75 14.87 11.16
CA VAL A 455 32.77 13.76 10.20
C VAL A 455 34.20 13.25 9.95
N VAL A 456 35.21 14.12 9.99
CA VAL A 456 36.61 13.74 9.78
C VAL A 456 37.23 13.12 11.05
N GLY A 457 36.81 13.57 12.24
CA GLY A 457 37.24 12.98 13.52
C GLY A 457 36.64 11.60 13.79
N GLY A 458 35.39 11.37 13.38
CA GLY A 458 34.69 10.09 13.56
C GLY A 458 35.30 8.95 12.74
N VAL A 459 35.70 9.21 11.49
CA VAL A 459 36.30 8.18 10.62
C VAL A 459 37.70 7.78 11.08
N ALA A 460 38.53 8.75 11.51
CA ALA A 460 39.85 8.45 12.08
C ALA A 460 39.74 7.67 13.41
N GLY A 461 38.77 8.04 14.27
CA GLY A 461 38.49 7.33 15.51
C GLY A 461 38.02 5.89 15.28
N LEU A 462 37.12 5.67 14.31
CA LEU A 462 36.58 4.35 14.01
C LEU A 462 37.66 3.41 13.43
N VAL A 463 38.54 3.93 12.56
CA VAL A 463 39.67 3.16 12.02
C VAL A 463 40.67 2.77 13.11
N LEU A 464 40.95 3.65 14.07
CA LEU A 464 41.82 3.35 15.22
C LEU A 464 41.21 2.28 16.14
N VAL A 465 39.90 2.34 16.40
CA VAL A 465 39.20 1.35 17.25
C VAL A 465 39.17 -0.02 16.56
N ILE A 466 38.88 -0.08 15.26
CA ILE A 466 38.90 -1.32 14.48
C ILE A 466 40.32 -1.90 14.41
N GLY A 467 41.34 -1.05 14.22
CA GLY A 467 42.75 -1.45 14.23
C GLY A 467 43.19 -2.05 15.56
N LEU A 468 42.78 -1.45 16.68
CA LEU A 468 43.07 -1.95 18.03
C LEU A 468 42.36 -3.28 18.31
N LEU A 469 41.07 -3.40 17.96
CA LEU A 469 40.31 -4.65 18.12
C LEU A 469 40.93 -5.79 17.32
N TRP A 470 41.33 -5.52 16.06
CA TRP A 470 42.00 -6.52 15.23
C TRP A 470 43.37 -6.93 15.81
N PHE A 471 44.15 -5.98 16.33
CA PHE A 471 45.44 -6.25 16.96
C PHE A 471 45.32 -7.17 18.19
N PHE A 472 44.32 -6.94 19.07
CA PHE A 472 44.09 -7.81 20.23
C PHE A 472 43.61 -9.21 19.85
N VAL A 473 42.76 -9.34 18.82
CA VAL A 473 42.30 -10.65 18.32
C VAL A 473 43.44 -11.41 17.62
N ALA A 474 44.27 -10.73 16.83
CA ALA A 474 45.42 -11.34 16.16
C ALA A 474 46.49 -11.81 17.16
N ARG A 475 46.68 -11.07 18.26
CA ARG A 475 47.62 -11.45 19.32
C ARG A 475 47.14 -12.66 20.13
N ASN A 476 45.82 -12.80 20.33
CA ASN A 476 45.23 -13.97 21.00
C ASN A 476 45.19 -15.23 20.13
N LYS A 477 45.14 -15.10 18.79
CA LYS A 477 45.23 -16.26 17.88
C LYS A 477 46.64 -16.85 17.78
N LYS A 478 47.69 -16.07 18.04
CA LYS A 478 49.07 -16.59 18.12
C LYS A 478 49.38 -17.35 19.42
N GLN A 479 48.51 -17.31 20.43
CA GLN A 479 48.66 -18.08 21.67
C GLN A 479 47.77 -19.33 21.76
N LYS A 480 46.88 -19.56 20.77
CA LYS A 480 45.96 -20.72 20.76
C LYS A 480 46.28 -21.81 19.73
N ASN A 481 47.36 -21.65 18.95
CA ASN A 481 47.83 -22.69 18.01
C ASN A 481 48.99 -23.54 18.56
N ALA A 482 49.13 -23.64 19.88
CA ALA A 482 49.94 -24.65 20.54
C ALA A 482 49.06 -25.39 21.54
N LYS A 483 48.92 -26.72 21.35
CA LYS A 483 47.93 -27.66 21.95
C LYS A 483 46.62 -27.67 21.14
N LEU A 484 46.12 -28.78 20.59
CA LEU A 484 46.31 -30.20 20.87
C LEU A 484 45.79 -30.97 19.64
N GLY A 485 46.57 -31.93 19.15
CA GLY A 485 46.09 -32.95 18.22
C GLY A 485 45.52 -34.15 18.97
N GLU A 486 44.82 -34.99 18.20
CA GLU A 486 44.37 -36.37 18.48
C GLU A 486 42.88 -36.55 18.83
N PRO A 487 42.13 -37.40 18.06
CA PRO A 487 40.73 -37.71 18.32
C PRO A 487 40.59 -38.99 19.17
N GLU A 488 39.84 -38.92 20.27
CA GLU A 488 39.48 -40.08 21.07
C GLU A 488 38.12 -40.65 20.65
N VAL A 489 38.11 -41.96 20.38
CA VAL A 489 36.97 -42.80 20.04
C VAL A 489 36.23 -43.20 21.32
N VAL A 490 34.91 -43.03 21.39
CA VAL A 490 34.08 -43.68 22.43
C VAL A 490 32.87 -44.38 21.80
N THR A 491 32.74 -45.66 22.12
CA THR A 491 31.72 -46.60 21.63
C THR A 491 30.54 -46.72 22.60
N ARG A 492 29.34 -46.51 22.06
CA ARG A 492 27.99 -47.09 22.31
C ARG A 492 27.68 -47.84 23.63
N GLN A 493 26.55 -47.47 24.26
CA GLN A 493 25.61 -48.41 24.89
C GLN A 493 24.16 -48.00 24.57
N VAL A 494 23.33 -48.99 24.23
CA VAL A 494 21.91 -48.92 23.81
C VAL A 494 21.10 -49.80 24.77
N GLN A 495 19.87 -49.37 25.11
CA GLN A 495 18.60 -50.15 25.21
C GLN A 495 17.62 -49.50 26.21
N PRO A 496 16.29 -49.80 26.20
CA PRO A 496 15.36 -49.93 25.08
C PRO A 496 14.00 -49.19 25.31
N MET A 497 13.18 -49.09 24.26
CA MET A 497 11.81 -48.52 24.24
C MET A 497 10.76 -49.34 25.04
N PRO A 498 9.57 -48.76 25.26
CA PRO A 498 8.31 -49.46 24.99
C PRO A 498 7.48 -48.79 23.88
N GLU A 499 6.85 -49.63 23.07
CA GLU A 499 6.06 -49.32 21.88
C GLU A 499 4.54 -49.14 22.14
N LEU A 500 3.91 -48.32 21.29
CA LEU A 500 2.63 -48.50 20.54
C LEU A 500 1.26 -48.46 21.28
N PRO A 501 0.15 -48.02 20.62
CA PRO A 501 -0.26 -48.48 19.29
C PRO A 501 -0.70 -47.45 18.24
N VAL A 502 -0.48 -47.89 16.99
CA VAL A 502 -1.00 -47.38 15.72
C VAL A 502 -2.43 -47.85 15.51
N GLY A 503 -3.28 -46.94 15.04
CA GLY A 503 -4.57 -47.25 14.42
C GLY A 503 -4.69 -46.49 13.09
N ALA A 504 -4.70 -47.24 11.99
CA ALA A 504 -4.86 -46.74 10.63
C ALA A 504 -6.32 -46.31 10.34
N ARG A 505 -6.49 -45.19 9.63
CA ARG A 505 -7.54 -45.05 8.60
C ARG A 505 -7.31 -43.81 7.72
N ASP A 506 -7.00 -44.12 6.46
CA ASP A 506 -7.47 -43.52 5.22
C ASP A 506 -8.46 -42.34 5.31
N GLY A 507 -8.20 -41.28 4.55
CA GLY A 507 -9.17 -40.20 4.33
C GLY A 507 -8.57 -38.90 3.81
N ARG A 508 -8.62 -38.72 2.48
CA ARG A 508 -8.50 -37.42 1.79
C ARG A 508 -9.40 -36.39 2.48
N SER A 509 -8.86 -35.22 2.85
CA SER A 509 -9.70 -34.06 3.15
C SER A 509 -9.84 -33.20 1.90
N GLU A 510 -10.99 -33.38 1.27
CA GLU A 510 -11.60 -32.43 0.34
C GLU A 510 -12.01 -31.15 1.11
N LEU A 511 -11.99 -30.04 0.37
CA LEU A 511 -12.38 -28.68 0.76
C LEU A 511 -13.71 -28.62 1.53
N ARG A 512 -13.74 -27.88 2.65
CA ARG A 512 -14.99 -27.42 3.27
C ARG A 512 -15.05 -25.90 3.16
N GLY A 513 -15.92 -25.43 2.26
CA GLY A 513 -16.35 -24.03 2.23
C GLY A 513 -17.24 -23.75 3.43
N ASP A 514 -16.90 -22.72 4.19
CA ASP A 514 -17.78 -22.22 5.24
C ASP A 514 -18.93 -21.43 4.63
N MET A 515 -20.11 -21.95 4.91
CA MET A 515 -21.40 -21.44 4.51
C MET A 515 -21.82 -20.36 5.52
N TYR A 516 -21.85 -19.10 5.08
CA TYR A 516 -22.52 -18.04 5.81
C TYR A 516 -24.01 -18.39 5.94
N MET A 517 -24.50 -18.55 7.17
CA MET A 517 -25.93 -18.64 7.44
C MET A 517 -26.57 -17.27 7.21
N CYS A 518 -27.39 -17.17 6.17
CA CYS A 518 -28.42 -16.13 6.07
C CYS A 518 -29.51 -16.45 7.11
N LEU A 519 -29.77 -15.53 8.02
CA LEU A 519 -30.90 -15.58 8.93
C LEU A 519 -32.15 -15.10 8.16
N GLU A 520 -33.07 -16.02 7.86
CA GLU A 520 -34.42 -15.72 7.36
C GLU A 520 -35.21 -14.96 8.45
N LEU A 521 -35.80 -13.81 8.09
CA LEU A 521 -36.82 -13.15 8.91
C LEU A 521 -38.20 -13.77 8.58
N PRO A 522 -39.02 -14.16 9.57
CA PRO A 522 -40.34 -14.71 9.31
C PRO A 522 -41.31 -13.62 8.87
N ALA A 523 -42.07 -13.94 7.82
CA ALA A 523 -43.15 -13.11 7.31
C ALA A 523 -44.42 -13.19 8.17
N ASP A 524 -45.09 -12.05 8.19
CA ASP A 524 -46.54 -11.82 8.30
C ASP A 524 -47.14 -11.57 9.69
N ASN A 525 -47.53 -10.31 9.90
CA ASN A 525 -48.84 -10.03 10.50
C ASN A 525 -49.38 -8.69 10.00
N LYS A 526 -50.50 -8.79 9.28
CA LYS A 526 -51.41 -7.75 8.80
C LYS A 526 -51.59 -6.59 9.78
N ARG A 527 -51.52 -5.36 9.28
CA ARG A 527 -52.27 -4.23 9.83
C ARG A 527 -53.01 -3.48 8.72
N GLU A 528 -54.30 -3.30 8.98
CA GLU A 528 -55.29 -2.58 8.18
C GLU A 528 -54.85 -1.16 7.83
N ILE A 529 -55.10 -0.77 6.58
CA ILE A 529 -55.06 0.60 6.11
C ILE A 529 -56.47 1.17 6.31
N SER A 530 -56.61 2.18 7.16
CA SER A 530 -57.80 3.01 7.23
C SER A 530 -57.72 4.12 6.18
N GLU A 531 -58.62 4.08 5.20
CA GLU A 531 -58.88 5.19 4.28
C GLU A 531 -59.41 6.41 5.04
N LEU A 532 -58.82 7.58 4.78
CA LEU A 532 -59.39 8.87 5.13
C LEU A 532 -59.53 9.68 3.85
N GLY A 533 -60.79 9.85 3.44
CA GLY A 533 -61.20 10.55 2.24
C GLY A 533 -60.92 12.05 2.31
N SER A 534 -60.68 12.61 1.13
CA SER A 534 -60.71 14.05 0.89
C SER A 534 -61.86 14.33 -0.08
N GLU A 535 -62.97 14.83 0.46
CA GLU A 535 -63.98 15.52 -0.33
C GLU A 535 -63.74 17.04 -0.32
N ARG A 536 -63.96 17.64 -1.51
CA ARG A 536 -64.45 19.02 -1.77
C ARG A 536 -63.46 20.18 -1.58
N ASN A 537 -63.42 21.21 -2.43
CA ASN A 537 -64.47 21.81 -3.26
C ASN A 537 -63.92 22.59 -4.48
N ARG A 538 -64.80 22.67 -5.48
CA ARG A 538 -65.02 23.67 -6.55
C ARG A 538 -64.04 24.82 -6.75
#